data_AF-A0A6N6K5N8-F1
#
_entry.id   AF-A0A6N6K5N8-F1
#
_cell.length_a   1.000
_cell.length_b   1.000
_cell.length_c   1.000
_cell.angle_alpha   90.00
_cell.angle_beta   90.00
_cell.angle_gamma   90.00
#
_symmetry.space_group_name_H-M   'P 1'
#
loop_
_entity.id
_entity.type
_entity.pdbx_description
1 polymer ?
#
loop_
_entity_poly.entity_id
_entity_poly.type
_entity_poly.pdbx_seq_one_letter_code
_entity_poly.pdbx_strand_id
1 'polypeptide(L)'
;MNDSSGYVYILKNEAFQKSLFKIGFTKNMPEQRAKQLFNGMTGVPLPFDVVMACQVGNYQEAEKNVHARLKPYRVNRRREFFELPIEICSKVVLDECNKINEHLGLNYTNPVILEQKEDTVIEIEEYHRSGFILSIKDLLEQDSYNSTLTADQKNRIEILMLVFIDVFHNDISRWYDGFMKDHNSEKEIQIWEALAKAFCKAKRYYEFNEYKQVVFDSLLLRTINRKTFVMKAMDSLNVPRDLLSRILDCYELKPTPLVVVTSRGKMLNAQLHMNN
;
A
#
# COMPACT_ATOMS: atom_id res chain seq x y z
N MET A 1 24.80 28.83 -9.31
CA MET A 1 23.59 28.42 -8.56
C MET A 1 23.24 27.02 -9.03
N ASN A 2 22.91 26.09 -8.13
CA ASN A 2 22.47 24.76 -8.56
C ASN A 2 21.04 24.86 -9.10
N ASP A 3 20.89 24.65 -10.40
CA ASP A 3 19.61 24.67 -11.11
C ASP A 3 18.90 23.30 -10.97
N SER A 4 18.75 22.86 -9.72
CA SER A 4 18.14 21.59 -9.28
C SER A 4 16.86 21.80 -8.46
N SER A 5 16.52 23.05 -8.15
CA SER A 5 15.29 23.40 -7.44
C SER A 5 14.08 23.35 -8.36
N GLY A 6 12.93 23.02 -7.78
CA GLY A 6 11.67 22.85 -8.51
C GLY A 6 10.59 22.27 -7.62
N TYR A 7 9.65 21.55 -8.21
CA TYR A 7 8.53 20.92 -7.52
C TYR A 7 8.42 19.43 -7.83
N VAL A 8 8.02 18.65 -6.82
CA VAL A 8 7.38 17.34 -7.00
C VAL A 8 5.88 17.51 -6.77
N TYR A 9 5.05 16.96 -7.66
CA TYR A 9 3.59 17.09 -7.63
C TYR A 9 2.88 15.73 -7.64
N ILE A 10 1.59 15.79 -7.28
CA ILE A 10 0.62 14.71 -7.47
C ILE A 10 -0.52 15.24 -8.34
N LEU A 11 -0.79 14.57 -9.46
CA LEU A 11 -1.87 14.91 -10.38
C LEU A 11 -3.00 13.86 -10.36
N LYS A 12 -4.23 14.37 -10.40
CA LYS A 12 -5.51 13.64 -10.55
C LYS A 12 -6.03 13.85 -11.98
N ASN A 13 -6.88 12.93 -12.45
CA ASN A 13 -7.58 13.04 -13.73
C ASN A 13 -8.95 12.36 -13.57
N GLU A 14 -10.04 13.08 -13.81
CA GLU A 14 -11.39 12.59 -13.46
C GLU A 14 -11.86 11.38 -14.28
N ALA A 15 -11.27 11.15 -15.46
CA ALA A 15 -11.53 9.98 -16.29
C ALA A 15 -10.67 8.76 -15.92
N PHE A 16 -9.81 8.88 -14.90
CA PHE A 16 -9.07 7.76 -14.32
C PHE A 16 -9.73 7.27 -13.01
N GLN A 17 -9.21 6.18 -12.46
CA GLN A 17 -9.72 5.62 -11.21
C GLN A 17 -9.39 6.57 -10.05
N LYS A 18 -10.32 6.74 -9.09
CA LYS A 18 -10.22 7.76 -8.02
C LYS A 18 -8.96 7.67 -7.14
N SER A 19 -8.35 6.49 -7.05
CA SER A 19 -7.07 6.22 -6.34
C SER A 19 -5.82 6.18 -7.24
N LEU A 20 -5.94 6.54 -8.52
CA LEU A 20 -4.87 6.46 -9.52
C LEU A 20 -4.26 7.83 -9.82
N PHE A 21 -3.09 8.10 -9.22
CA PHE A 21 -2.41 9.39 -9.31
C PHE A 21 -1.17 9.32 -10.17
N LYS A 22 -0.86 10.42 -10.89
CA LYS A 22 0.47 10.62 -11.48
C LYS A 22 1.35 11.41 -10.52
N ILE A 23 2.55 10.90 -10.23
CA ILE A 23 3.54 11.59 -9.39
C ILE A 23 4.77 11.90 -10.24
N GLY A 24 5.25 13.14 -10.22
CA GLY A 24 6.46 13.52 -10.97
C GLY A 24 6.94 14.94 -10.69
N PHE A 25 7.96 15.41 -11.41
CA PHE A 25 8.57 16.72 -11.19
C PHE A 25 8.32 17.78 -12.28
N THR A 26 8.69 19.03 -11.95
CA THR A 26 8.82 20.19 -12.84
C THR A 26 9.76 21.25 -12.25
N LYS A 27 10.45 22.03 -13.10
CA LYS A 27 11.10 23.30 -12.69
C LYS A 27 10.12 24.47 -12.66
N ASN A 28 9.17 24.47 -13.59
CA ASN A 28 8.13 25.48 -13.75
C ASN A 28 6.95 25.18 -12.81
N MET A 29 5.95 26.06 -12.77
CA MET A 29 4.74 25.86 -11.96
C MET A 29 4.02 24.53 -12.30
N PRO A 30 3.53 23.76 -11.29
CA PRO A 30 2.84 22.47 -11.49
C PRO A 30 1.68 22.50 -12.49
N GLU A 31 0.89 23.58 -12.51
CA GLU A 31 -0.29 23.75 -13.35
C GLU A 31 0.10 23.93 -14.82
N GLN A 32 1.25 24.55 -15.09
CA GLN A 32 1.83 24.62 -16.43
C GLN A 32 2.25 23.22 -16.89
N ARG A 33 2.83 22.41 -15.99
CA ARG A 33 3.22 21.03 -16.32
C ARG A 33 2.01 20.13 -16.54
N ALA A 34 0.96 20.27 -15.75
CA ALA A 34 -0.31 19.56 -15.94
C ALA A 34 -0.93 19.86 -17.33
N LYS A 35 -0.99 21.15 -17.71
CA LYS A 35 -1.46 21.59 -19.05
C LYS A 35 -0.57 21.06 -20.19
N GLN A 36 0.76 21.07 -20.03
CA GLN A 36 1.68 20.46 -21.00
C GLN A 36 1.44 18.96 -21.18
N LEU A 37 1.21 18.23 -20.07
CA LEU A 37 1.00 16.78 -20.10
C LEU A 37 -0.33 16.40 -20.77
N PHE A 38 -1.39 17.19 -20.57
CA PHE A 38 -2.65 17.01 -21.30
C PHE A 38 -2.48 17.33 -22.80
N ASN A 39 -2.05 18.54 -23.14
CA ASN A 39 -1.96 19.00 -24.53
C ASN A 39 -0.94 18.19 -25.37
N GLY A 40 0.11 17.66 -24.74
CA GLY A 40 1.19 16.93 -25.40
C GLY A 40 0.97 15.41 -25.52
N MET A 41 -0.13 14.85 -25.00
CA MET A 41 -0.33 13.40 -24.95
C MET A 41 -1.73 12.99 -25.42
N THR A 42 -1.83 12.57 -26.68
CA THR A 42 -3.08 12.11 -27.34
C THR A 42 -3.79 10.91 -26.69
N GLY A 43 -3.19 10.30 -25.66
CA GLY A 43 -3.77 9.22 -24.86
C GLY A 43 -4.27 9.65 -23.46
N VAL A 44 -4.46 10.96 -23.24
CA VAL A 44 -5.00 11.52 -21.98
C VAL A 44 -6.39 12.12 -22.27
N PRO A 45 -7.48 11.56 -21.70
CA PRO A 45 -8.85 11.90 -22.12
C PRO A 45 -9.40 13.23 -21.56
N LEU A 46 -8.99 13.62 -20.36
CA LEU A 46 -9.38 14.87 -19.69
C LEU A 46 -8.14 15.61 -19.16
N PRO A 47 -8.22 16.89 -18.78
CA PRO A 47 -7.13 17.60 -18.11
C PRO A 47 -6.60 16.92 -16.84
N PHE A 48 -5.43 17.37 -16.38
CA PHE A 48 -4.88 16.98 -15.07
C PHE A 48 -5.04 18.11 -14.06
N ASP A 49 -5.50 17.77 -12.86
CA ASP A 49 -5.60 18.67 -11.72
C ASP A 49 -4.40 18.46 -10.78
N VAL A 50 -3.85 19.55 -10.25
CA VAL A 50 -2.78 19.50 -9.25
C VAL A 50 -3.42 19.32 -7.89
N VAL A 51 -3.38 18.11 -7.34
CA VAL A 51 -3.92 17.83 -6.00
C VAL A 51 -2.98 18.36 -4.92
N MET A 52 -1.68 18.25 -5.18
CA MET A 52 -0.61 18.63 -4.27
C MET A 52 0.66 19.00 -5.05
N ALA A 53 1.41 19.98 -4.57
CA ALA A 53 2.82 20.15 -4.92
C ALA A 53 3.68 20.56 -3.72
N CYS A 54 4.91 20.04 -3.69
CA CYS A 54 5.97 20.40 -2.76
C CYS A 54 7.15 21.00 -3.52
N GLN A 55 7.63 22.18 -3.10
CA GLN A 55 8.90 22.72 -3.55
C GLN A 55 10.08 21.94 -2.92
N VAL A 56 11.16 21.74 -3.67
CA VAL A 56 12.34 21.01 -3.18
C VAL A 56 13.62 21.47 -3.87
N GLY A 57 14.74 21.47 -3.15
CA GLY A 57 16.06 21.88 -3.65
C GLY A 57 16.73 20.91 -4.64
N ASN A 58 16.30 19.65 -4.67
CA ASN A 58 16.68 18.66 -5.69
C ASN A 58 15.46 17.83 -6.12
N TYR A 59 14.70 18.31 -7.11
CA TYR A 59 13.46 17.63 -7.54
C TYR A 59 13.70 16.27 -8.21
N GLN A 60 14.88 16.03 -8.79
CA GLN A 60 15.21 14.77 -9.47
C GLN A 60 15.44 13.64 -8.47
N GLU A 61 16.13 13.95 -7.38
CA GLU A 61 16.36 13.03 -6.27
C GLU A 61 15.07 12.79 -5.48
N ALA A 62 14.29 13.85 -5.22
CA ALA A 62 13.00 13.74 -4.56
C ALA A 62 12.03 12.83 -5.33
N GLU A 63 11.87 13.06 -6.64
CA GLU A 63 11.03 12.19 -7.47
C GLU A 63 11.54 10.74 -7.46
N LYS A 64 12.84 10.52 -7.67
CA LYS A 64 13.46 9.19 -7.69
C LYS A 64 13.22 8.44 -6.37
N ASN A 65 13.35 9.12 -5.23
CA ASN A 65 13.15 8.52 -3.90
C ASN A 65 11.67 8.20 -3.65
N VAL A 66 10.75 9.11 -4.00
CA VAL A 66 9.30 8.85 -3.94
C VAL A 66 8.91 7.68 -4.85
N HIS A 67 9.44 7.63 -6.08
CA HIS A 67 9.20 6.54 -7.03
C HIS A 67 9.76 5.19 -6.57
N ALA A 68 10.85 5.19 -5.80
CA ALA A 68 11.39 4.01 -5.15
C ALA A 68 10.50 3.55 -3.99
N ARG A 69 10.15 4.45 -3.06
CA ARG A 69 9.23 4.18 -1.94
C ARG A 69 7.86 3.66 -2.41
N LEU A 70 7.29 4.25 -3.47
CA LEU A 70 5.99 3.87 -4.02
C LEU A 70 6.06 2.80 -5.13
N LYS A 71 7.23 2.21 -5.39
CA LYS A 71 7.48 1.21 -6.45
C LYS A 71 6.49 0.04 -6.49
N PRO A 72 6.00 -0.54 -5.36
CA PRO A 72 5.00 -1.62 -5.40
C PRO A 72 3.68 -1.15 -6.02
N TYR A 73 3.22 0.06 -5.65
CA TYR A 73 1.93 0.63 -6.02
C TYR A 73 1.90 1.17 -7.46
N ARG A 74 3.05 1.25 -8.15
CA ARG A 74 3.13 1.64 -9.56
C ARG A 74 2.33 0.67 -10.44
N VAL A 75 1.44 1.20 -11.27
CA VAL A 75 0.55 0.39 -12.14
C VAL A 75 1.30 -0.18 -13.34
N ASN A 76 2.13 0.64 -14.00
CA ASN A 76 2.96 0.22 -15.12
C ASN A 76 4.41 0.64 -14.87
N ARG A 77 5.36 -0.31 -14.89
CA ARG A 77 6.78 -0.06 -14.57
C ARG A 77 7.43 1.06 -15.39
N ARG A 78 6.94 1.32 -16.61
CA ARG A 78 7.42 2.38 -17.54
C ARG A 78 6.64 3.71 -17.45
N ARG A 79 5.76 3.90 -16.48
CA ARG A 79 4.89 5.10 -16.36
C ARG A 79 4.77 5.52 -14.90
N GLU A 80 4.68 6.82 -14.64
CA GLU A 80 4.71 7.36 -13.27
C GLU A 80 3.32 7.43 -12.61
N PHE A 81 2.52 6.38 -12.80
CA PHE A 81 1.17 6.25 -12.25
C PHE A 81 1.13 5.22 -11.13
N PHE A 82 0.52 5.59 -10.00
CA PHE A 82 0.52 4.84 -8.76
C PHE A 82 -0.92 4.72 -8.21
N GLU A 83 -1.28 3.55 -7.70
CA GLU A 83 -2.64 3.23 -7.24
C GLU A 83 -2.66 3.00 -5.72
N LEU A 84 -3.01 4.04 -4.96
CA LEU A 84 -3.07 4.09 -3.50
C LEU A 84 -3.81 5.36 -3.01
N PRO A 85 -4.23 5.44 -1.73
CA PRO A 85 -4.85 6.65 -1.16
C PRO A 85 -4.00 7.91 -1.30
N ILE A 86 -4.63 9.06 -1.56
CA ILE A 86 -3.94 10.35 -1.76
C ILE A 86 -3.20 10.79 -0.51
N GLU A 87 -3.75 10.55 0.68
CA GLU A 87 -3.10 10.73 1.99
C GLU A 87 -1.65 10.18 2.01
N ILE A 88 -1.46 8.97 1.47
CA ILE A 88 -0.19 8.24 1.51
C ILE A 88 0.76 8.74 0.42
N CYS A 89 0.24 9.04 -0.78
CA CYS A 89 1.00 9.76 -1.81
C CYS A 89 1.55 11.08 -1.25
N SER A 90 0.67 11.86 -0.60
CA SER A 90 0.98 13.18 -0.05
C SER A 90 2.00 13.10 1.08
N LYS A 91 1.80 12.17 2.03
CA LYS A 91 2.76 11.93 3.12
C LYS A 91 4.15 11.57 2.59
N VAL A 92 4.23 10.63 1.64
CA VAL A 92 5.53 10.22 1.07
C VAL A 92 6.19 11.33 0.24
N VAL A 93 5.43 12.10 -0.56
CA VAL A 93 5.97 13.25 -1.31
C VAL A 93 6.48 14.35 -0.36
N LEU A 94 5.71 14.69 0.68
CA LEU A 94 6.09 15.70 1.66
C LEU A 94 7.34 15.30 2.45
N ASP A 95 7.41 14.05 2.90
CA ASP A 95 8.55 13.52 3.66
C ASP A 95 9.84 13.56 2.84
N GLU A 96 9.84 13.08 1.60
CA GLU A 96 11.05 13.11 0.77
C GLU A 96 11.48 14.53 0.38
N CYS A 97 10.53 15.44 0.12
CA CYS A 97 10.87 16.84 -0.17
C CYS A 97 11.47 17.54 1.06
N ASN A 98 10.91 17.32 2.25
CA ASN A 98 11.42 17.91 3.48
C ASN A 98 12.77 17.30 3.91
N LYS A 99 12.96 15.98 3.81
CA LYS A 99 14.28 15.34 4.01
C LYS A 99 15.37 15.99 3.15
N ILE A 100 15.11 16.20 1.86
CA ILE A 100 16.07 16.79 0.92
C ILE A 100 16.30 18.28 1.22
N ASN A 101 15.25 19.03 1.54
CA ASN A 101 15.39 20.43 1.93
C ASN A 101 16.22 20.59 3.21
N GLU A 102 15.98 19.76 4.23
CA GLU A 102 16.75 19.73 5.48
C GLU A 102 18.25 19.45 5.23
N HIS A 103 18.58 18.42 4.43
CA HIS A 103 19.96 18.10 4.04
C HIS A 103 20.65 19.22 3.24
N LEU A 104 19.88 20.12 2.61
CA LEU A 104 20.37 21.28 1.87
C LEU A 104 20.34 22.59 2.68
N GLY A 105 19.92 22.56 3.96
CA GLY A 105 19.76 23.76 4.79
C GLY A 105 18.64 24.71 4.33
N LEU A 106 17.65 24.17 3.61
CA LEU A 106 16.49 24.90 3.09
C LEU A 106 15.30 24.77 4.04
N ASN A 107 14.39 25.75 3.99
CA ASN A 107 13.18 25.74 4.80
C ASN A 107 12.26 24.54 4.49
N TYR A 108 11.59 24.05 5.53
CA TYR A 108 10.49 23.12 5.42
C TYR A 108 9.41 23.64 4.47
N THR A 109 8.94 22.77 3.59
CA THR A 109 7.90 23.09 2.61
C THR A 109 6.55 22.68 3.17
N ASN A 110 5.64 23.64 3.29
CA ASN A 110 4.21 23.37 3.40
C ASN A 110 3.66 23.08 2.00
N PRO A 111 2.91 22.00 1.79
CA PRO A 111 2.38 21.66 0.48
C PRO A 111 1.23 22.59 0.09
N VAL A 112 1.14 22.93 -1.18
CA VAL A 112 -0.06 23.55 -1.74
C VAL A 112 -1.07 22.44 -1.98
N ILE A 113 -2.06 22.32 -1.10
CA ILE A 113 -3.18 21.36 -1.19
C ILE A 113 -4.40 22.09 -1.74
N LEU A 114 -5.06 21.54 -2.76
CA LEU A 114 -6.17 22.22 -3.47
C LEU A 114 -7.55 21.53 -3.34
N GLU A 115 -7.66 20.38 -2.67
CA GLU A 115 -8.95 19.76 -2.32
C GLU A 115 -8.99 19.38 -0.82
N GLN A 116 -10.14 19.62 -0.18
CA GLN A 116 -10.42 19.17 1.20
C GLN A 116 -10.99 17.74 1.20
N LYS A 117 -10.98 17.07 2.36
CA LYS A 117 -11.35 15.67 2.53
C LYS A 117 -12.22 15.47 3.78
N GLU A 118 -13.20 14.58 3.68
CA GLU A 118 -13.97 14.05 4.81
C GLU A 118 -13.50 12.62 5.14
N ASP A 119 -13.62 12.24 6.42
CA ASP A 119 -13.17 10.96 6.97
C ASP A 119 -14.33 10.15 7.56
N THR A 120 -14.13 8.84 7.80
CA THR A 120 -15.17 7.95 8.36
C THR A 120 -14.52 6.78 9.11
N VAL A 121 -15.13 6.34 10.21
CA VAL A 121 -14.63 5.38 11.21
C VAL A 121 -15.76 4.42 11.60
N ILE A 122 -15.49 3.14 11.93
CA ILE A 122 -16.24 2.22 12.84
C ILE A 122 -15.52 0.84 12.95
N GLU A 123 -15.94 0.00 13.91
CA GLU A 123 -15.17 -1.08 14.58
C GLU A 123 -15.43 -2.53 14.06
N ILE A 124 -15.02 -3.56 14.82
CA ILE A 124 -14.80 -4.97 14.40
C ILE A 124 -15.51 -5.97 15.34
N GLU A 125 -15.98 -7.13 14.87
CA GLU A 125 -16.16 -8.35 15.72
C GLU A 125 -16.09 -9.70 14.94
N GLU A 126 -16.00 -10.83 15.66
CA GLU A 126 -15.47 -12.14 15.20
C GLU A 126 -16.51 -13.28 15.07
N TYR A 127 -16.26 -14.35 14.26
CA TYR A 127 -16.40 -15.76 14.74
C TYR A 127 -15.80 -16.89 13.86
N HIS A 128 -15.83 -18.12 14.41
CA HIS A 128 -15.30 -19.42 13.96
C HIS A 128 -16.02 -20.08 12.73
N ARG A 129 -15.63 -21.21 12.10
CA ARG A 129 -14.63 -22.33 12.30
C ARG A 129 -14.44 -23.05 10.92
N SER A 130 -13.72 -24.16 10.64
CA SER A 130 -12.85 -25.17 11.31
C SER A 130 -12.00 -25.90 10.23
N GLY A 131 -11.16 -26.91 10.60
CA GLY A 131 -10.83 -28.05 9.69
C GLY A 131 -9.35 -28.30 9.34
N PHE A 132 -8.54 -28.78 10.30
CA PHE A 132 -7.06 -28.91 10.23
C PHE A 132 -6.38 -27.70 9.55
N ILE A 133 -6.74 -26.55 10.09
CA ILE A 133 -6.23 -25.23 9.79
C ILE A 133 -5.72 -24.69 11.13
N LEU A 134 -4.65 -23.90 11.10
CA LEU A 134 -4.22 -23.14 12.27
C LEU A 134 -5.18 -21.96 12.45
N SER A 135 -5.77 -21.82 13.64
CA SER A 135 -6.30 -20.52 14.05
C SER A 135 -5.13 -19.57 14.23
N ILE A 136 -5.32 -18.27 13.97
CA ILE A 136 -4.31 -17.27 14.34
C ILE A 136 -4.09 -17.28 15.86
N LYS A 137 -5.10 -17.67 16.64
CA LYS A 137 -5.04 -17.79 18.11
C LYS A 137 -4.25 -19.02 18.58
N ASP A 138 -3.96 -19.98 17.70
CA ASP A 138 -3.07 -21.13 17.95
C ASP A 138 -1.58 -20.81 17.64
N LEU A 139 -1.30 -19.66 17.02
CA LEU A 139 0.07 -19.26 16.66
C LEU A 139 0.76 -18.64 17.87
N LEU A 140 1.79 -19.32 18.38
CA LEU A 140 2.73 -18.71 19.31
C LEU A 140 3.71 -17.83 18.53
N GLU A 141 3.85 -16.57 18.93
CA GLU A 141 4.95 -15.73 18.47
C GLU A 141 6.30 -16.31 18.91
N GLN A 142 7.35 -16.08 18.13
CA GLN A 142 8.72 -16.34 18.57
C GLN A 142 9.25 -15.15 19.38
N ASP A 143 9.98 -15.42 20.46
CA ASP A 143 10.65 -14.41 21.28
C ASP A 143 11.95 -13.89 20.64
N SER A 144 12.49 -14.59 19.65
CA SER A 144 13.79 -14.33 19.03
C SER A 144 13.67 -13.68 17.64
N TYR A 145 14.42 -12.61 17.41
CA TYR A 145 14.63 -12.08 16.05
C TYR A 145 15.51 -13.01 15.22
N ASN A 146 15.07 -13.31 14.00
CA ASN A 146 15.78 -14.12 13.02
C ASN A 146 16.45 -13.27 11.92
N SER A 147 16.09 -11.99 11.79
CA SER A 147 16.68 -11.06 10.83
C SER A 147 16.75 -9.62 11.36
N THR A 148 17.41 -8.72 10.63
CA THR A 148 17.45 -7.27 10.91
C THR A 148 16.98 -6.48 9.70
N LEU A 149 16.33 -5.35 9.94
CA LEU A 149 15.71 -4.53 8.89
C LEU A 149 16.63 -3.40 8.41
N THR A 150 16.89 -3.38 7.10
CA THR A 150 17.57 -2.28 6.41
C THR A 150 16.71 -1.01 6.36
N ALA A 151 17.34 0.14 6.08
CA ALA A 151 16.61 1.41 5.97
C ALA A 151 15.57 1.43 4.85
N ASP A 152 15.82 0.76 3.70
CA ASP A 152 14.85 0.61 2.61
C ASP A 152 13.61 -0.16 3.08
N GLN A 153 13.83 -1.30 3.73
CA GLN A 153 12.76 -2.14 4.28
C GLN A 153 11.93 -1.38 5.32
N LYS A 154 12.57 -0.61 6.21
CA LYS A 154 11.84 0.25 7.17
C LYS A 154 10.96 1.29 6.46
N ASN A 155 11.50 2.02 5.47
CA ASN A 155 10.73 2.97 4.66
C ASN A 155 9.55 2.32 3.89
N ARG A 156 9.64 1.02 3.56
CA ARG A 156 8.55 0.24 2.92
C ARG A 156 7.51 -0.21 3.94
N ILE A 157 7.94 -0.69 5.11
CA ILE A 157 7.07 -1.10 6.23
C ILE A 157 6.25 0.09 6.77
N GLU A 158 6.83 1.28 6.87
CA GLU A 158 6.09 2.51 7.19
C GLU A 158 4.90 2.74 6.24
N ILE A 159 5.05 2.42 4.96
CA ILE A 159 3.98 2.57 3.95
C ILE A 159 2.94 1.46 4.10
N LEU A 160 3.34 0.23 4.46
CA LEU A 160 2.40 -0.84 4.81
C LEU A 160 1.54 -0.45 6.02
N MET A 161 2.16 0.05 7.10
CA MET A 161 1.45 0.58 8.25
C MET A 161 0.45 1.68 7.85
N LEU A 162 0.86 2.65 7.01
CA LEU A 162 -0.04 3.71 6.53
C LEU A 162 -1.19 3.20 5.64
N VAL A 163 -1.00 2.12 4.87
CA VAL A 163 -2.08 1.51 4.04
C VAL A 163 -3.10 0.75 4.91
N PHE A 164 -2.66 0.13 6.00
CA PHE A 164 -3.50 -0.74 6.83
C PHE A 164 -3.91 -0.13 8.17
N ILE A 165 -3.53 1.11 8.50
CA ILE A 165 -3.75 1.71 9.82
C ILE A 165 -5.21 1.59 10.31
N ASP A 166 -6.18 1.72 9.40
CA ASP A 166 -7.62 1.66 9.70
C ASP A 166 -8.20 0.22 9.88
N VAL A 167 -7.40 -0.83 9.67
CA VAL A 167 -7.80 -2.26 9.70
C VAL A 167 -6.82 -3.16 10.46
N PHE A 168 -5.64 -2.62 10.80
CA PHE A 168 -4.57 -3.31 11.51
C PHE A 168 -3.83 -2.33 12.42
N HIS A 169 -4.47 -2.01 13.53
CA HIS A 169 -4.05 -1.01 14.51
C HIS A 169 -2.85 -1.50 15.35
N ASN A 170 -1.65 -1.49 14.77
CA ASN A 170 -0.39 -1.75 15.45
C ASN A 170 0.62 -0.61 15.22
N ASP A 171 1.42 -0.31 16.24
CA ASP A 171 2.50 0.68 16.15
C ASP A 171 3.68 0.17 15.28
N ILE A 172 4.51 1.12 14.84
CA ILE A 172 5.63 0.83 13.93
C ILE A 172 6.70 -0.10 14.54
N SER A 173 6.81 -0.17 15.88
CA SER A 173 7.75 -1.07 16.56
C SER A 173 7.27 -2.51 16.41
N ARG A 174 5.99 -2.78 16.70
CA ARG A 174 5.38 -4.10 16.48
C ARG A 174 5.45 -4.55 15.02
N TRP A 175 5.24 -3.64 14.08
CA TRP A 175 5.46 -3.93 12.66
C TRP A 175 6.91 -4.34 12.38
N TYR A 176 7.90 -3.62 12.90
CA TYR A 176 9.31 -4.00 12.76
C TYR A 176 9.63 -5.33 13.46
N ASP A 177 9.12 -5.57 14.66
CA ASP A 177 9.37 -6.78 15.44
C ASP A 177 8.82 -8.03 14.74
N GLY A 178 7.62 -7.94 14.14
CA GLY A 178 7.05 -9.00 13.31
C GLY A 178 7.98 -9.40 12.16
N PHE A 179 8.38 -8.44 11.32
CA PHE A 179 9.30 -8.70 10.20
C PHE A 179 10.70 -9.16 10.66
N MET A 180 11.18 -8.73 11.84
CA MET A 180 12.47 -9.18 12.40
C MET A 180 12.41 -10.59 12.99
N LYS A 181 11.25 -11.07 13.45
CA LYS A 181 11.02 -12.47 13.84
C LYS A 181 11.06 -13.41 12.66
N ASP A 182 10.82 -12.94 11.43
CA ASP A 182 10.85 -13.80 10.24
C ASP A 182 12.27 -14.07 9.70
N HIS A 183 12.50 -15.29 9.21
CA HIS A 183 13.78 -15.72 8.64
C HIS A 183 14.10 -15.04 7.30
N ASN A 184 13.10 -14.50 6.60
CA ASN A 184 13.31 -13.77 5.34
C ASN A 184 12.33 -12.59 5.24
N SER A 185 12.58 -11.58 6.07
CA SER A 185 11.86 -10.30 6.10
C SER A 185 11.62 -9.70 4.71
N GLU A 186 12.59 -9.74 3.80
CA GLU A 186 12.41 -9.21 2.43
C GLU A 186 11.32 -9.95 1.65
N LYS A 187 11.28 -11.28 1.73
CA LYS A 187 10.23 -12.09 1.09
C LYS A 187 8.86 -11.81 1.73
N GLU A 188 8.82 -11.62 3.04
CA GLU A 188 7.58 -11.33 3.76
C GLU A 188 7.04 -9.93 3.40
N ILE A 189 7.89 -8.90 3.42
CA ILE A 189 7.56 -7.52 3.00
C ILE A 189 6.98 -7.54 1.58
N GLN A 190 7.55 -8.31 0.66
CA GLN A 190 7.00 -8.44 -0.72
C GLN A 190 5.60 -9.07 -0.78
N ILE A 191 5.23 -9.93 0.18
CA ILE A 191 3.87 -10.48 0.30
C ILE A 191 2.92 -9.41 0.84
N TRP A 192 3.32 -8.66 1.88
CA TRP A 192 2.53 -7.55 2.40
C TRP A 192 2.41 -6.38 1.41
N GLU A 193 3.43 -6.09 0.60
CA GLU A 193 3.37 -5.11 -0.50
C GLU A 193 2.37 -5.52 -1.58
N ALA A 194 2.26 -6.82 -1.87
CA ALA A 194 1.25 -7.36 -2.78
C ALA A 194 -0.16 -7.32 -2.17
N LEU A 195 -0.29 -7.56 -0.86
CA LEU A 195 -1.54 -7.40 -0.11
C LEU A 195 -1.99 -5.93 -0.11
N ALA A 196 -1.09 -4.99 0.18
CA ALA A 196 -1.35 -3.57 0.22
C ALA A 196 -1.78 -3.04 -1.16
N LYS A 197 -1.11 -3.48 -2.23
CA LYS A 197 -1.53 -3.19 -3.61
C LYS A 197 -2.92 -3.75 -3.93
N ALA A 198 -3.24 -4.96 -3.47
CA ALA A 198 -4.55 -5.56 -3.68
C ALA A 198 -5.65 -4.81 -2.91
N PHE A 199 -5.37 -4.36 -1.69
CA PHE A 199 -6.27 -3.57 -0.84
C PHE A 199 -6.55 -2.20 -1.47
N CYS A 200 -5.50 -1.46 -1.88
CA CYS A 200 -5.62 -0.21 -2.63
C CYS A 200 -6.44 -0.37 -3.93
N LYS A 201 -6.23 -1.47 -4.67
CA LYS A 201 -7.03 -1.82 -5.86
C LYS A 201 -8.49 -2.10 -5.53
N ALA A 202 -8.74 -2.78 -4.42
CA ALA A 202 -10.08 -3.15 -3.98
C ALA A 202 -10.89 -1.97 -3.43
N LYS A 203 -10.28 -0.80 -3.13
CA LYS A 203 -10.98 0.40 -2.60
C LYS A 203 -12.24 0.75 -3.40
N ARG A 204 -12.20 0.63 -4.73
CA ARG A 204 -13.35 0.81 -5.64
C ARG A 204 -14.60 -0.01 -5.31
N TYR A 205 -14.47 -1.07 -4.49
CA TYR A 205 -15.55 -1.99 -4.11
C TYR A 205 -16.06 -1.78 -2.67
N TYR A 206 -15.32 -1.03 -1.83
CA TYR A 206 -15.68 -0.76 -0.43
C TYR A 206 -15.67 0.72 -0.03
N GLU A 207 -15.37 1.65 -0.95
CA GLU A 207 -15.30 3.09 -0.66
C GLU A 207 -16.60 3.71 -0.12
N PHE A 208 -17.73 3.01 -0.21
CA PHE A 208 -19.04 3.42 0.30
C PHE A 208 -19.73 2.33 1.17
N ASN A 209 -18.98 1.34 1.68
CA ASN A 209 -19.54 0.19 2.43
C ASN A 209 -18.66 -0.23 3.61
N GLU A 210 -19.29 -0.78 4.65
CA GLU A 210 -18.65 -1.21 5.92
C GLU A 210 -17.67 -2.38 5.78
N TYR A 211 -17.63 -3.07 4.63
CA TYR A 211 -16.81 -4.28 4.39
C TYR A 211 -15.29 -4.06 4.38
N LYS A 212 -14.76 -2.92 4.84
CA LYS A 212 -13.33 -2.57 4.81
C LYS A 212 -12.45 -3.61 5.54
N GLN A 213 -12.87 -4.06 6.72
CA GLN A 213 -12.19 -5.13 7.45
C GLN A 213 -12.27 -6.47 6.69
N VAL A 214 -13.46 -6.87 6.24
CA VAL A 214 -13.68 -8.11 5.46
C VAL A 214 -12.86 -8.14 4.16
N VAL A 215 -12.63 -6.99 3.53
CA VAL A 215 -11.74 -6.86 2.37
C VAL A 215 -10.28 -7.09 2.76
N PHE A 216 -9.81 -6.55 3.88
CA PHE A 216 -8.48 -6.86 4.41
C PHE A 216 -8.34 -8.34 4.75
N ASP A 217 -9.26 -8.91 5.53
CA ASP A 217 -9.21 -10.31 5.99
C ASP A 217 -9.24 -11.31 4.83
N SER A 218 -10.13 -11.09 3.86
CA SER A 218 -10.25 -11.96 2.68
C SER A 218 -9.04 -11.85 1.75
N LEU A 219 -8.43 -10.66 1.62
CA LEU A 219 -7.18 -10.49 0.89
C LEU A 219 -5.96 -11.06 1.63
N LEU A 220 -5.92 -10.96 2.97
CA LEU A 220 -4.89 -11.57 3.81
C LEU A 220 -4.95 -13.10 3.67
N LEU A 221 -6.14 -13.69 3.75
CA LEU A 221 -6.34 -15.11 3.44
C LEU A 221 -5.93 -15.49 2.03
N ARG A 222 -6.09 -14.59 1.05
CA ARG A 222 -5.71 -14.79 -0.35
C ARG A 222 -4.19 -14.74 -0.59
N THR A 223 -3.40 -14.21 0.35
CA THR A 223 -1.93 -14.32 0.29
C THR A 223 -1.46 -15.75 0.57
N ILE A 224 -2.14 -16.49 1.45
CA ILE A 224 -1.80 -17.87 1.86
C ILE A 224 -2.59 -18.93 1.07
N ASN A 225 -3.82 -18.62 0.67
CA ASN A 225 -4.76 -19.57 0.08
C ASN A 225 -5.15 -19.24 -1.38
N ARG A 226 -5.57 -20.27 -2.13
CA ARG A 226 -6.14 -20.10 -3.48
C ARG A 226 -7.52 -19.43 -3.39
N LYS A 227 -7.87 -18.58 -4.36
CA LYS A 227 -9.19 -17.92 -4.47
C LYS A 227 -10.37 -18.88 -4.18
N THR A 228 -10.38 -20.07 -4.77
CA THR A 228 -11.45 -21.08 -4.60
C THR A 228 -11.57 -21.66 -3.19
N PHE A 229 -10.54 -21.53 -2.34
CA PHE A 229 -10.63 -21.83 -0.91
C PHE A 229 -11.18 -20.62 -0.15
N VAL A 230 -10.63 -19.42 -0.37
CA VAL A 230 -11.07 -18.20 0.31
C VAL A 230 -12.55 -17.90 0.04
N MET A 231 -13.02 -18.07 -1.20
CA MET A 231 -14.44 -17.99 -1.54
C MET A 231 -15.32 -18.85 -0.61
N LYS A 232 -14.90 -20.09 -0.32
CA LYS A 232 -15.63 -21.00 0.57
C LYS A 232 -15.50 -20.65 2.04
N ALA A 233 -14.31 -20.20 2.46
CA ALA A 233 -14.05 -19.80 3.84
C ALA A 233 -14.80 -18.51 4.24
N MET A 234 -15.20 -17.70 3.26
CA MET A 234 -15.89 -16.42 3.44
C MET A 234 -17.36 -16.44 2.97
N ASP A 235 -17.88 -17.59 2.48
CA ASP A 235 -19.27 -17.72 1.98
C ASP A 235 -20.34 -17.39 3.07
N SER A 236 -19.95 -17.27 4.34
CA SER A 236 -20.80 -16.89 5.49
C SER A 236 -20.89 -15.39 5.78
N LEU A 237 -19.99 -14.54 5.25
CA LEU A 237 -19.82 -13.16 5.70
C LEU A 237 -20.84 -12.15 5.13
N ASN A 238 -21.99 -12.60 4.62
CA ASN A 238 -23.03 -11.81 3.93
C ASN A 238 -22.54 -10.96 2.73
N VAL A 239 -21.25 -10.99 2.36
CA VAL A 239 -20.72 -10.29 1.18
C VAL A 239 -21.24 -10.95 -0.10
N PRO A 240 -21.80 -10.20 -1.06
CA PRO A 240 -22.22 -10.74 -2.35
C PRO A 240 -21.10 -11.50 -3.06
N ARG A 241 -21.37 -12.73 -3.49
CA ARG A 241 -20.35 -13.67 -3.96
C ARG A 241 -19.52 -13.17 -5.14
N ASP A 242 -20.13 -12.39 -6.04
CA ASP A 242 -19.42 -11.74 -7.16
C ASP A 242 -18.54 -10.57 -6.68
N LEU A 243 -18.97 -9.81 -5.67
CA LEU A 243 -18.17 -8.74 -5.07
C LEU A 243 -16.89 -9.32 -4.43
N LEU A 244 -17.04 -10.37 -3.60
CA LEU A 244 -15.90 -11.10 -3.03
C LEU A 244 -15.00 -11.68 -4.12
N SER A 245 -15.57 -12.26 -5.17
CA SER A 245 -14.82 -12.77 -6.32
C SER A 245 -13.92 -11.69 -6.96
N ARG A 246 -14.46 -10.49 -7.18
CA ARG A 246 -13.72 -9.34 -7.76
C ARG A 246 -12.67 -8.76 -6.82
N ILE A 247 -12.94 -8.73 -5.51
CA ILE A 247 -11.95 -8.35 -4.48
C ILE A 247 -10.75 -9.29 -4.53
N LEU A 248 -10.99 -10.62 -4.50
CA LEU A 248 -9.93 -11.63 -4.47
C LEU A 248 -9.07 -11.70 -5.76
N ASP A 249 -9.54 -11.12 -6.87
CA ASP A 249 -8.78 -10.96 -8.11
C ASP A 249 -7.84 -9.75 -8.09
N CYS A 250 -7.98 -8.81 -7.15
CA CYS A 250 -7.04 -7.71 -6.96
C CYS A 250 -5.66 -8.19 -6.48
N TYR A 251 -5.57 -9.38 -5.88
CA TYR A 251 -4.29 -10.00 -5.48
C TYR A 251 -3.73 -10.88 -6.62
N GLU A 252 -2.78 -10.31 -7.35
CA GLU A 252 -2.23 -10.85 -8.60
C GLU A 252 -1.20 -11.98 -8.41
N LEU A 253 -0.67 -12.16 -7.19
CA LEU A 253 0.33 -13.20 -6.93
C LEU A 253 -0.30 -14.59 -6.71
N LYS A 254 0.51 -15.62 -6.99
CA LYS A 254 0.26 -16.97 -6.47
C LYS A 254 0.32 -16.92 -4.94
N PRO A 255 -0.56 -17.64 -4.23
CA PRO A 255 -0.49 -17.70 -2.78
C PRO A 255 0.81 -18.39 -2.34
N THR A 256 1.36 -17.96 -1.20
CA THR A 256 2.48 -18.59 -0.50
C THR A 256 1.92 -19.32 0.72
N PRO A 257 1.74 -20.65 0.67
CA PRO A 257 1.26 -21.41 1.82
C PRO A 257 2.22 -21.26 3.01
N LEU A 258 1.68 -21.28 4.22
CA LEU A 258 2.49 -21.41 5.43
C LEU A 258 3.18 -22.78 5.42
N VAL A 259 4.38 -22.86 5.99
CA VAL A 259 5.13 -24.12 6.09
C VAL A 259 5.45 -24.39 7.55
N VAL A 260 4.74 -25.35 8.13
CA VAL A 260 4.94 -25.82 9.50
C VAL A 260 6.09 -26.80 9.52
N VAL A 261 7.13 -26.52 10.31
CA VAL A 261 8.20 -27.48 10.59
C VAL A 261 7.88 -28.19 11.89
N THR A 262 7.60 -29.49 11.82
CA THR A 262 7.37 -30.31 13.01
C THR A 262 8.65 -30.48 13.84
N SER A 263 8.52 -30.84 15.12
CA SER A 263 9.65 -31.18 16.01
C SER A 263 10.52 -32.35 15.54
N ARG A 264 10.14 -33.04 14.46
CA ARG A 264 10.93 -34.10 13.78
C ARG A 264 11.51 -33.62 12.44
N GLY A 265 11.60 -32.31 12.21
CA GLY A 265 12.13 -31.70 10.98
C GLY A 265 11.25 -31.84 9.73
N LYS A 266 10.12 -32.58 9.79
CA LYS A 266 9.21 -32.72 8.65
C LYS A 266 8.49 -31.40 8.39
N MET A 267 8.68 -30.86 7.19
CA MET A 267 7.95 -29.68 6.67
C MET A 267 6.57 -30.10 6.16
N LEU A 268 5.54 -29.30 6.45
CA LEU A 268 4.15 -29.50 6.05
C LEU A 268 3.56 -28.18 5.55
N ASN A 269 2.90 -28.18 4.40
CA ASN A 269 2.14 -27.01 3.94
C ASN A 269 0.87 -26.88 4.78
N ALA A 270 0.67 -25.72 5.40
CA ALA A 270 -0.53 -25.37 6.14
C ALA A 270 -1.36 -24.32 5.39
N GLN A 271 -2.67 -24.37 5.63
CA GLN A 271 -3.62 -23.32 5.29
C GLN A 271 -3.96 -22.57 6.59
N LEU A 272 -4.18 -21.26 6.48
CA LEU A 272 -4.61 -20.39 7.59
C LEU A 272 -6.08 -20.00 7.39
N HIS A 273 -6.84 -19.80 8.46
CA HIS A 273 -8.12 -19.11 8.46
C HIS A 273 -8.08 -17.86 9.38
N MET A 274 -8.97 -16.89 9.12
CA MET A 274 -9.22 -15.74 9.99
C MET A 274 -10.32 -16.05 11.02
N ASN A 275 -10.74 -17.31 11.09
CA ASN A 275 -11.59 -17.78 12.19
C ASN A 275 -10.80 -17.74 13.49
N ASN A 276 -11.53 -17.49 14.57
CA ASN A 276 -11.13 -17.91 15.91
C ASN A 276 -10.74 -19.40 15.97
#